data_AF-A0A3D4IDX4-F1
#
_entry.id   AF-A0A3D4IDX4-F1
#
_cell.length_a   1.000
_cell.length_b   1.000
_cell.length_c   1.000
_cell.angle_alpha   90.00
_cell.angle_beta   90.00
_cell.angle_gamma   90.00
#
_symmetry.space_group_name_H-M   'P 1'
#
loop_
_entity.id
_entity.type
_entity.pdbx_description
1 polymer ?
#
loop_
_entity_poly.entity_id
_entity_poly.type
_entity_poly.pdbx_seq_one_letter_code
_entity_poly.pdbx_strand_id
1 'polypeptide(L)'
;MKTLFFLLLCLPFPLVAQTQVPEWAKKVIWYQIFPERFRDGDSKNQPIRESIEYHDIAPSTWQPARWTGDWYERVGWELESKSFYDPMVFQRRYGGDLQGVLEKLPYLSELGITGIYFNPVFFARSMHKYDASSFHHIEPYFGPDPEGDLALIASETADPATWKWTTADKLFLHLVKEAHERG
;
A
#
# COMPACT_ATOMS: atom_id res chain seq x y z
N MET A 1 -40.00 16.03 54.70
CA MET A 1 -39.26 15.67 53.48
C MET A 1 -38.87 16.94 52.74
N LYS A 2 -37.57 17.19 52.51
CA LYS A 2 -37.09 18.34 51.73
C LYS A 2 -36.81 17.87 50.30
N THR A 3 -37.51 18.43 49.32
CA THR A 3 -37.29 18.14 47.90
C THR A 3 -36.09 18.95 47.40
N LEU A 4 -35.07 18.26 46.91
CA LEU A 4 -33.89 18.88 46.30
C LEU A 4 -34.13 19.00 44.80
N PHE A 5 -34.11 20.21 44.26
CA PHE A 5 -34.17 20.45 42.80
C PHE A 5 -32.75 20.60 42.27
N PHE A 6 -32.35 19.73 41.34
CA PHE A 6 -31.13 19.89 40.55
C PHE A 6 -31.47 20.66 39.27
N LEU A 7 -30.86 21.84 39.11
CA LEU A 7 -30.92 22.61 37.87
C LEU A 7 -29.73 22.19 37.00
N LEU A 8 -29.99 21.41 35.95
CA LEU A 8 -28.97 21.07 34.96
C LEU A 8 -28.84 22.25 33.98
N LEU A 9 -27.77 23.04 34.11
CA LEU A 9 -27.38 24.05 33.13
C LEU A 9 -26.74 23.34 31.93
N CYS A 10 -27.55 23.00 30.92
CA CYS A 10 -27.04 22.66 29.59
C CYS A 10 -26.56 23.94 28.90
N LEU A 11 -25.28 24.25 28.99
CA LEU A 11 -24.66 25.24 28.10
C LEU A 11 -24.58 24.62 26.70
N PRO A 12 -25.15 25.25 25.66
CA PRO A 12 -24.94 24.81 24.29
C PRO A 12 -23.47 25.05 23.94
N PHE A 13 -22.67 23.99 23.93
CA PHE A 13 -21.39 24.02 23.23
C PHE A 13 -21.70 24.18 21.74
N PRO A 14 -21.31 25.28 21.08
CA PRO A 14 -21.37 25.30 19.62
C PRO A 14 -20.51 24.15 19.11
N LEU A 15 -21.13 23.28 18.32
CA LEU A 15 -20.46 22.25 17.56
C LEU A 15 -19.52 22.97 16.58
N VAL A 16 -18.27 23.19 16.97
CA VAL A 16 -17.26 23.74 16.06
C VAL A 16 -16.93 22.63 15.08
N ALA A 17 -17.66 22.56 13.98
CA ALA A 17 -17.21 21.80 12.81
C ALA A 17 -15.82 22.34 12.46
N GLN A 18 -14.84 21.45 12.31
CA GLN A 18 -13.50 21.83 11.89
C GLN A 18 -13.57 22.36 10.45
N THR A 19 -13.73 23.67 10.29
CA THR A 19 -13.85 24.34 8.99
C THR A 19 -12.51 24.70 8.37
N GLN A 20 -11.42 24.61 9.14
CA GLN A 20 -10.07 24.88 8.66
C GLN A 20 -9.46 23.61 8.07
N VAL A 21 -9.39 23.57 6.74
CA VAL A 21 -8.59 22.59 6.00
C VAL A 21 -7.20 23.17 5.70
N PRO A 22 -6.15 22.33 5.60
CA PRO A 22 -4.82 22.81 5.28
C PRO A 22 -4.80 23.59 3.95
N GLU A 23 -4.14 24.75 3.92
CA GLU A 23 -4.10 25.60 2.72
C GLU A 23 -3.42 24.93 1.53
N TRP A 24 -2.44 24.05 1.78
CA TRP A 24 -1.78 23.27 0.73
C TRP A 24 -2.79 22.34 0.04
N ALA A 25 -3.68 21.68 0.79
CA ALA A 25 -4.66 20.74 0.24
C ALA A 25 -5.67 21.38 -0.73
N LYS A 26 -5.90 22.69 -0.64
CA LYS A 26 -6.76 23.45 -1.58
C LYS A 26 -6.10 23.67 -2.94
N LYS A 27 -4.78 23.54 -3.02
CA LYS A 27 -3.95 23.87 -4.20
C LYS A 27 -3.30 22.65 -4.83
N VAL A 28 -3.33 21.50 -4.15
CA VAL A 28 -2.69 20.27 -4.63
C VAL A 28 -3.36 19.75 -5.89
N ILE A 29 -2.55 19.32 -6.83
CA ILE A 29 -2.94 18.50 -7.97
C ILE A 29 -2.56 17.06 -7.61
N TRP A 30 -3.57 16.27 -7.25
CA TRP A 30 -3.37 14.90 -6.78
C TRP A 30 -3.18 13.91 -7.92
N TYR A 31 -2.29 12.95 -7.71
CA TYR A 31 -2.17 11.74 -8.54
C TYR A 31 -2.30 10.51 -7.66
N GLN A 32 -3.29 9.65 -7.97
CA GLN A 32 -3.49 8.40 -7.25
C GLN A 32 -2.61 7.31 -7.84
N ILE A 33 -1.87 6.60 -6.99
CA ILE A 33 -1.01 5.48 -7.37
C ILE A 33 -1.50 4.20 -6.70
N PHE A 34 -1.76 3.18 -7.53
CA PHE A 34 -1.85 1.79 -7.10
C PHE A 34 -0.48 1.13 -7.33
N PRO A 35 0.37 0.98 -6.29
CA PRO A 35 1.81 0.70 -6.50
C PRO A 35 2.07 -0.54 -7.34
N GLU A 36 1.34 -1.63 -7.04
CA GLU A 36 1.44 -2.94 -7.70
C GLU A 36 1.20 -2.89 -9.23
N ARG A 37 0.62 -1.79 -9.75
CA ARG A 37 0.30 -1.60 -11.18
C ARG A 37 0.88 -0.34 -11.79
N PHE A 38 1.59 0.49 -11.04
CA PHE A 38 2.08 1.75 -11.55
C PHE A 38 3.38 1.60 -12.34
N ARG A 39 4.39 0.98 -11.71
CA ARG A 39 5.66 0.65 -12.36
C ARG A 39 6.41 -0.44 -11.61
N ASP A 40 6.82 -1.47 -12.33
CA ASP A 40 7.86 -2.42 -11.90
C ASP A 40 9.23 -1.75 -12.05
N GLY A 41 9.90 -1.50 -10.93
CA GLY A 41 11.19 -0.82 -10.84
C GLY A 41 12.33 -1.69 -10.38
N ASP A 42 12.05 -2.79 -9.69
CA ASP A 42 13.04 -3.77 -9.26
C ASP A 42 12.54 -5.20 -9.51
N SER A 43 13.03 -5.83 -10.58
CA SER A 43 12.65 -7.21 -10.91
C SER A 43 13.14 -8.26 -9.90
N LYS A 44 13.92 -7.87 -8.88
CA LYS A 44 14.37 -8.79 -7.82
C LYS A 44 13.35 -8.95 -6.69
N ASN A 45 12.40 -8.03 -6.54
CA ASN A 45 11.40 -8.07 -5.48
C ASN A 45 10.04 -8.60 -5.94
N GLN A 46 10.02 -9.37 -7.04
CA GLN A 46 8.78 -9.87 -7.61
C GLN A 46 8.03 -10.77 -6.62
N PRO A 47 6.69 -10.64 -6.53
CA PRO A 47 5.90 -11.47 -5.63
C PRO A 47 6.02 -12.93 -5.99
N ILE A 48 6.07 -13.77 -4.95
CA ILE A 48 6.10 -15.23 -5.07
C ILE A 48 4.74 -15.80 -4.68
N ARG A 49 4.53 -17.08 -4.98
CA ARG A 49 3.28 -17.76 -4.67
C ARG A 49 2.92 -17.66 -3.18
N GLU A 50 3.90 -17.76 -2.29
CA GLU A 50 3.72 -17.74 -0.84
C GLU A 50 3.35 -16.35 -0.30
N SER A 51 3.60 -15.28 -1.07
CA SER A 51 3.31 -13.91 -0.64
C SER A 51 1.90 -13.42 -0.99
N ILE A 52 1.15 -14.15 -1.82
CA ILE A 52 -0.19 -13.75 -2.25
C ILE A 52 -1.29 -14.25 -1.30
N GLU A 53 -2.41 -13.52 -1.28
CA GLU A 53 -3.64 -13.93 -0.62
C GLU A 53 -4.16 -15.25 -1.23
N TYR A 54 -4.65 -16.15 -0.37
CA TYR A 54 -5.09 -17.50 -0.75
C TYR A 54 -4.04 -18.32 -1.51
N HIS A 55 -2.75 -18.19 -1.14
CA HIS A 55 -1.66 -18.96 -1.77
C HIS A 55 -1.87 -20.49 -1.76
N ASP A 56 -2.62 -21.02 -0.78
CA ASP A 56 -2.87 -22.47 -0.65
C ASP A 56 -3.66 -23.04 -1.83
N ILE A 57 -4.49 -22.24 -2.48
CA ILE A 57 -5.28 -22.64 -3.67
C ILE A 57 -4.65 -22.14 -4.97
N ALA A 58 -3.58 -21.34 -4.91
CA ALA A 58 -2.81 -20.98 -6.10
C ALA A 58 -2.06 -22.23 -6.61
N PRO A 59 -2.08 -22.53 -7.92
CA PRO A 59 -1.37 -23.68 -8.45
C PRO A 59 0.14 -23.53 -8.27
N SER A 60 0.89 -24.64 -8.25
CA SER A 60 2.35 -24.61 -8.12
C SER A 60 3.05 -23.95 -9.32
N THR A 61 2.33 -23.76 -10.43
CA THR A 61 2.74 -23.06 -11.64
C THR A 61 2.50 -21.55 -11.58
N TRP A 62 1.98 -21.03 -10.47
CA TRP A 62 1.71 -19.61 -10.31
C TRP A 62 2.98 -18.77 -10.47
N GLN A 63 2.86 -17.69 -11.23
CA GLN A 63 3.89 -16.68 -11.42
C GLN A 63 3.24 -15.32 -11.68
N PRO A 64 3.93 -14.19 -11.42
CA PRO A 64 3.44 -12.88 -11.81
C PRO A 64 3.11 -12.81 -13.30
N ALA A 65 2.06 -12.09 -13.64
CA ALA A 65 1.74 -11.74 -15.01
C ALA A 65 2.83 -10.85 -15.59
N ARG A 66 3.05 -10.95 -16.90
CA ARG A 66 4.04 -10.12 -17.61
C ARG A 66 3.67 -8.63 -17.47
N TRP A 67 4.64 -7.80 -17.10
CA TRP A 67 4.45 -6.34 -17.11
C TRP A 67 3.98 -5.85 -18.48
N THR A 68 3.02 -4.92 -18.52
CA THR A 68 2.30 -4.47 -19.73
C THR A 68 1.61 -5.58 -20.55
N GLY A 69 1.42 -6.77 -19.98
CA GLY A 69 0.60 -7.82 -20.58
C GLY A 69 -0.86 -7.39 -20.74
N ASP A 70 -1.57 -8.01 -21.69
CA ASP A 70 -2.99 -7.76 -21.86
C ASP A 70 -3.75 -8.20 -20.60
N TRP A 71 -4.59 -7.31 -20.07
CA TRP A 71 -5.38 -7.57 -18.88
C TRP A 71 -6.39 -8.70 -19.09
N TYR A 72 -6.92 -8.90 -20.29
CA TYR A 72 -7.91 -9.96 -20.54
C TYR A 72 -7.28 -11.28 -21.01
N GLU A 73 -6.01 -11.24 -21.41
CA GLU A 73 -5.28 -12.45 -21.74
C GLU A 73 -5.02 -13.27 -20.48
N ARG A 74 -5.42 -14.54 -20.50
CA ARG A 74 -5.18 -15.47 -19.40
C ARG A 74 -3.73 -15.90 -19.39
N VAL A 75 -3.05 -15.78 -18.25
CA VAL A 75 -1.68 -16.28 -18.09
C VAL A 75 -1.69 -17.80 -17.83
N GLY A 76 -0.57 -18.48 -18.05
CA GLY A 76 -0.50 -19.95 -18.10
C GLY A 76 -1.25 -20.69 -16.98
N TRP A 77 -0.99 -20.31 -15.73
CA TRP A 77 -1.66 -20.92 -14.56
C TRP A 77 -3.16 -20.63 -14.47
N GLU A 78 -3.63 -19.54 -15.07
CA GLU A 78 -5.06 -19.23 -15.11
C GLU A 78 -5.81 -20.12 -16.08
N LEU A 79 -5.15 -20.73 -17.08
CA LEU A 79 -5.80 -21.64 -18.03
C LEU A 79 -6.41 -22.88 -17.35
N GLU A 80 -5.92 -23.22 -16.15
CA GLU A 80 -6.42 -24.30 -15.31
C GLU A 80 -7.80 -23.97 -14.68
N SER A 81 -8.17 -22.69 -14.61
CA SER A 81 -9.45 -22.26 -14.04
C SER A 81 -10.64 -22.39 -15.00
N LYS A 82 -11.86 -22.41 -14.46
CA LYS A 82 -13.10 -22.45 -15.26
C LYS A 82 -13.37 -21.12 -15.98
N SER A 83 -12.98 -20.01 -15.38
CA SER A 83 -13.17 -18.67 -15.94
C SER A 83 -12.12 -17.70 -15.40
N PHE A 84 -12.02 -16.54 -16.05
CA PHE A 84 -11.16 -15.44 -15.61
C PHE A 84 -11.42 -15.00 -14.16
N TYR A 85 -12.70 -14.96 -13.74
CA TYR A 85 -13.11 -14.42 -12.44
C TYR A 85 -13.18 -15.46 -11.31
N ASP A 86 -12.99 -16.75 -11.61
CA ASP A 86 -13.20 -17.84 -10.66
C ASP A 86 -11.87 -18.48 -10.25
N PRO A 87 -11.39 -18.27 -9.01
CA PRO A 87 -11.17 -17.00 -8.29
C PRO A 87 -9.80 -16.37 -8.64
N MET A 88 -9.26 -16.69 -9.82
CA MET A 88 -7.86 -16.47 -10.18
C MET A 88 -7.46 -15.01 -10.41
N VAL A 89 -8.41 -14.15 -10.82
CA VAL A 89 -8.11 -12.72 -11.05
C VAL A 89 -7.51 -12.04 -9.80
N PHE A 90 -7.91 -12.44 -8.59
CA PHE A 90 -7.41 -11.88 -7.33
C PHE A 90 -5.98 -12.33 -6.98
N GLN A 91 -5.48 -13.36 -7.64
CA GLN A 91 -4.10 -13.85 -7.51
C GLN A 91 -3.15 -13.17 -8.50
N ARG A 92 -3.64 -12.37 -9.45
CA ARG A 92 -2.77 -11.65 -10.37
C ARG A 92 -1.86 -10.69 -9.64
N ARG A 93 -0.59 -10.72 -9.99
CA ARG A 93 0.42 -9.73 -9.66
C ARG A 93 1.17 -9.37 -10.94
N TYR A 94 1.68 -8.16 -11.02
CA TYR A 94 2.46 -7.61 -12.11
C TYR A 94 3.84 -7.14 -11.61
N GLY A 95 3.98 -6.89 -10.30
CA GLY A 95 5.28 -6.58 -9.71
C GLY A 95 5.61 -5.09 -9.61
N GLY A 96 4.60 -4.22 -9.61
CA GLY A 96 4.83 -2.80 -9.35
C GLY A 96 5.28 -2.54 -7.90
N ASP A 97 6.19 -1.59 -7.71
CA ASP A 97 6.90 -1.38 -6.44
C ASP A 97 7.23 0.11 -6.17
N LEU A 98 7.86 0.41 -5.03
CA LEU A 98 8.22 1.79 -4.65
C LEU A 98 9.42 2.34 -5.43
N GLN A 99 10.34 1.49 -5.89
CA GLN A 99 11.46 1.90 -6.74
C GLN A 99 10.93 2.45 -8.08
N GLY A 100 9.89 1.82 -8.64
CA GLY A 100 9.20 2.28 -9.83
C GLY A 100 8.49 3.61 -9.63
N VAL A 101 7.93 3.86 -8.45
CA VAL A 101 7.36 5.18 -8.13
C VAL A 101 8.46 6.23 -8.02
N LEU A 102 9.57 5.92 -7.34
CA LEU A 102 10.72 6.81 -7.18
C LEU A 102 11.27 7.25 -8.53
N GLU A 103 11.47 6.31 -9.46
CA GLU A 103 11.96 6.57 -10.81
C GLU A 103 10.98 7.40 -11.68
N LYS A 104 9.71 7.46 -11.28
CA LYS A 104 8.67 8.23 -11.98
C LYS A 104 8.33 9.55 -11.31
N LEU A 105 8.96 9.91 -10.19
CA LEU A 105 8.83 11.27 -9.63
C LEU A 105 9.13 12.37 -10.67
N PRO A 106 10.16 12.28 -11.54
CA PRO A 106 10.36 13.28 -12.60
C PRO A 106 9.17 13.40 -13.56
N TYR A 107 8.56 12.28 -13.96
CA TYR A 107 7.37 12.26 -14.80
C TYR A 107 6.17 12.94 -14.11
N LEU A 108 5.96 12.67 -12.82
CA LEU A 108 4.88 13.29 -12.06
C LEU A 108 5.10 14.80 -11.90
N SER A 109 6.34 15.23 -11.64
CA SER A 109 6.71 16.65 -11.60
C SER A 109 6.48 17.35 -12.95
N GLU A 110 6.89 16.73 -14.06
CA GLU A 110 6.68 17.27 -15.42
C GLU A 110 5.19 17.42 -15.76
N LEU A 111 4.36 16.48 -15.31
CA LEU A 111 2.91 16.55 -15.46
C LEU A 111 2.26 17.67 -14.60
N GLY A 112 2.98 18.24 -13.64
CA GLY A 112 2.50 19.27 -12.73
C GLY A 112 1.81 18.73 -11.47
N ILE A 113 2.02 17.46 -11.12
CA ILE A 113 1.49 16.85 -9.90
C ILE A 113 2.23 17.40 -8.68
N THR A 114 1.48 17.75 -7.63
CA THR A 114 1.99 18.31 -6.36
C THR A 114 1.52 17.53 -5.13
N GLY A 115 0.91 16.37 -5.34
CA GLY A 115 0.56 15.45 -4.27
C GLY A 115 0.32 14.04 -4.79
N ILE A 116 0.86 13.06 -4.08
CA ILE A 116 0.67 11.64 -4.39
C ILE A 116 -0.27 11.05 -3.34
N TYR A 117 -1.33 10.39 -3.80
CA TYR A 117 -2.20 9.57 -2.96
C TYR A 117 -1.94 8.11 -3.28
N PHE A 118 -1.50 7.34 -2.30
CA PHE A 118 -1.29 5.91 -2.46
C PHE A 118 -2.56 5.12 -2.08
N ASN A 119 -2.93 4.14 -2.91
CA ASN A 119 -3.58 2.95 -2.38
C ASN A 119 -2.68 2.30 -1.29
N PRO A 120 -3.21 1.46 -0.39
CA PRO A 120 -2.46 0.99 0.77
C PRO A 120 -1.09 0.39 0.42
N VAL A 121 -0.08 0.74 1.22
CA VAL A 121 1.34 0.34 1.05
C VAL A 121 1.85 -0.56 2.18
N PHE A 122 1.06 -0.73 3.23
CA PHE A 122 1.44 -1.52 4.40
C PHE A 122 1.45 -3.02 4.10
N PHE A 123 2.20 -3.76 4.90
CA PHE A 123 2.39 -5.19 4.71
C PHE A 123 1.05 -5.94 4.71
N ALA A 124 0.72 -6.58 3.57
CA ALA A 124 -0.51 -7.32 3.36
C ALA A 124 -0.39 -8.26 2.14
N ARG A 125 -1.06 -9.41 2.20
CA ARG A 125 -0.97 -10.43 1.15
C ARG A 125 -1.81 -10.13 -0.09
N SER A 126 -2.92 -9.41 0.03
CA SER A 126 -3.70 -9.02 -1.16
C SER A 126 -2.92 -8.05 -2.06
N MET A 127 -3.31 -7.96 -3.33
CA MET A 127 -2.72 -6.98 -4.25
C MET A 127 -3.03 -5.53 -3.86
N HIS A 128 -4.18 -5.31 -3.20
CA HIS A 128 -4.69 -3.98 -2.90
C HIS A 128 -4.37 -3.52 -1.47
N LYS A 129 -3.96 -4.44 -0.60
CA LYS A 129 -3.42 -4.21 0.74
C LYS A 129 -4.35 -3.52 1.73
N TYR A 130 -5.65 -3.68 1.54
CA TYR A 130 -6.68 -3.18 2.47
C TYR A 130 -6.85 -4.09 3.70
N ASP A 131 -6.20 -5.26 3.67
CA ASP A 131 -6.13 -6.34 4.65
C ASP A 131 -4.77 -6.33 5.38
N ALA A 132 -4.35 -5.16 5.87
CA ALA A 132 -3.05 -4.98 6.52
C ALA A 132 -2.79 -6.04 7.61
N SER A 133 -1.68 -6.75 7.46
CA SER A 133 -1.15 -7.70 8.45
C SER A 133 -0.24 -7.00 9.46
N SER A 134 0.39 -5.90 9.05
CA SER A 134 1.11 -4.97 9.92
C SER A 134 0.89 -3.54 9.42
N PHE A 135 0.67 -2.60 10.34
CA PHE A 135 0.57 -1.17 10.03
C PHE A 135 1.88 -0.41 10.22
N HIS A 136 2.89 -1.05 10.82
CA HIS A 136 4.19 -0.43 11.09
C HIS A 136 5.29 -0.83 10.11
N HIS A 137 4.97 -1.67 9.12
CA HIS A 137 5.85 -2.00 8.01
C HIS A 137 5.19 -1.76 6.65
N ILE A 138 5.98 -1.27 5.71
CA ILE A 138 5.72 -1.31 4.28
C ILE A 138 5.76 -2.76 3.78
N GLU A 139 4.99 -3.05 2.74
CA GLU A 139 5.05 -4.33 2.04
C GLU A 139 6.49 -4.71 1.65
N PRO A 140 7.00 -5.88 2.09
CA PRO A 140 8.33 -6.36 1.73
C PRO A 140 8.56 -6.44 0.21
N TYR A 141 7.57 -6.91 -0.56
CA TYR A 141 7.62 -6.98 -2.02
C TYR A 141 7.47 -5.63 -2.74
N PHE A 142 7.31 -4.52 -2.01
CA PHE A 142 7.47 -3.17 -2.55
C PHE A 142 8.87 -2.59 -2.30
N GLY A 143 9.69 -3.27 -1.48
CA GLY A 143 11.07 -2.92 -1.15
C GLY A 143 12.10 -3.82 -1.86
N PRO A 144 13.40 -3.56 -1.67
CA PRO A 144 14.46 -4.23 -2.43
C PRO A 144 14.89 -5.61 -1.89
N ASP A 145 14.56 -5.96 -0.64
CA ASP A 145 14.96 -7.24 -0.01
C ASP A 145 13.79 -7.89 0.74
N PRO A 146 12.82 -8.51 0.03
CA PRO A 146 11.65 -9.11 0.69
C PRO A 146 12.01 -10.23 1.67
N GLU A 147 13.05 -11.02 1.38
CA GLU A 147 13.48 -12.13 2.24
C GLU A 147 14.05 -11.62 3.57
N GLY A 148 14.99 -10.66 3.50
CA GLY A 148 15.56 -10.03 4.69
C GLY A 148 14.52 -9.27 5.50
N ASP A 149 13.61 -8.56 4.82
CA ASP A 149 12.54 -7.80 5.46
C ASP A 149 11.57 -8.73 6.22
N LEU A 150 11.12 -9.82 5.59
CA LEU A 150 10.26 -10.81 6.25
C LEU A 150 10.95 -11.47 7.46
N ALA A 151 12.25 -11.76 7.37
CA ALA A 151 13.02 -12.31 8.48
C ALA A 151 13.15 -11.32 9.66
N LEU A 152 13.32 -10.02 9.37
CA LEU A 152 13.33 -8.97 10.38
C LEU A 152 11.97 -8.85 11.07
N ILE A 153 10.89 -8.77 10.29
CA ILE A 153 9.51 -8.67 10.80
C ILE A 153 9.19 -9.88 11.70
N ALA A 154 9.56 -11.09 11.29
CA ALA A 154 9.33 -12.30 12.08
C ALA A 154 10.11 -12.33 13.41
N SER A 155 11.17 -11.51 13.55
CA SER A 155 11.94 -11.41 14.79
C SER A 155 11.34 -10.44 15.83
N GLU A 156 10.31 -9.69 15.45
CA GLU A 156 9.67 -8.69 16.30
C GLU A 156 8.62 -9.28 17.24
N THR A 157 8.23 -8.48 18.23
CA THR A 157 7.13 -8.79 19.14
C THR A 157 6.12 -7.64 19.15
N ALA A 158 5.06 -7.76 19.95
CA ALA A 158 4.12 -6.67 20.17
C ALA A 158 4.74 -5.45 20.89
N ASP A 159 5.94 -5.58 21.46
CA ASP A 159 6.68 -4.47 22.05
C ASP A 159 7.37 -3.61 20.97
N PRO A 160 7.00 -2.33 20.79
CA PRO A 160 7.60 -1.45 19.79
C PRO A 160 9.11 -1.25 19.94
N ALA A 161 9.68 -1.49 21.12
CA ALA A 161 11.13 -1.43 21.31
C ALA A 161 11.88 -2.54 20.55
N THR A 162 11.18 -3.59 20.11
CA THR A 162 11.74 -4.67 19.30
C THR A 162 11.68 -4.40 17.79
N TRP A 163 10.94 -3.37 17.36
CA TRP A 163 10.69 -3.10 15.95
C TRP A 163 11.93 -2.55 15.24
N LYS A 164 12.14 -2.99 14.01
CA LYS A 164 13.31 -2.69 13.19
C LYS A 164 12.88 -2.15 11.84
N TRP A 165 13.57 -1.11 11.38
CA TRP A 165 13.36 -0.60 10.04
C TRP A 165 13.82 -1.61 8.99
N THR A 166 12.86 -2.11 8.20
CA THR A 166 13.12 -2.94 7.02
C THR A 166 13.73 -2.12 5.88
N THR A 167 14.18 -2.77 4.82
CA THR A 167 14.64 -2.09 3.61
C THR A 167 13.49 -1.42 2.86
N ALA A 168 12.30 -2.04 2.81
CA ALA A 168 11.08 -1.45 2.26
C ALA A 168 10.68 -0.16 2.99
N ASP A 169 10.72 -0.15 4.33
CA ASP A 169 10.41 1.05 5.12
C ASP A 169 11.37 2.19 4.80
N LYS A 170 12.68 1.89 4.74
CA LYS A 170 13.72 2.89 4.43
C LYS A 170 13.56 3.44 3.02
N LEU A 171 13.21 2.59 2.04
CA LEU A 171 12.92 3.03 0.67
C LEU A 171 11.71 3.96 0.63
N PHE A 172 10.64 3.66 1.37
CA PHE A 172 9.48 4.53 1.45
C PHE A 172 9.82 5.90 2.07
N LEU A 173 10.60 5.93 3.16
CA LEU A 173 11.08 7.19 3.75
C LEU A 173 11.93 8.00 2.76
N HIS A 174 12.80 7.32 1.99
CA HIS A 174 13.56 7.96 0.93
C HIS A 174 12.65 8.54 -0.15
N LEU A 175 11.66 7.79 -0.62
CA LEU A 175 10.67 8.25 -1.59
C LEU A 175 9.91 9.48 -1.11
N VAL A 176 9.46 9.51 0.16
CA VAL A 176 8.79 10.68 0.75
C VAL A 176 9.72 11.90 0.76
N LYS A 177 10.99 11.72 1.12
CA LYS A 177 11.99 12.79 1.07
C LYS A 177 12.16 13.33 -0.35
N GLU A 178 12.37 12.46 -1.34
CA GLU A 178 12.55 12.86 -2.73
C GLU A 178 11.31 13.51 -3.34
N ALA A 179 10.11 13.10 -2.92
CA ALA A 179 8.86 13.76 -3.31
C ALA A 179 8.79 15.19 -2.73
N HIS A 180 9.07 15.38 -1.43
CA HIS A 180 9.07 16.70 -0.81
C HIS A 180 10.11 17.67 -1.40
N GLU A 181 11.27 17.16 -1.84
CA GLU A 181 12.29 17.98 -2.51
C GLU A 181 11.82 18.54 -3.86
N ARG A 182 10.73 18.00 -4.42
CA ARG A 182 10.14 18.41 -5.70
C ARG A 182 8.94 19.34 -5.56
N GLY A 183 8.53 19.68 -4.34
CA GLY A 183 7.36 20.51 -4.02
C GLY A 183 6.08 19.70 -3.82
#